data_AF-A0A6L3N0T5-F1
#
_entry.id   AF-A0A6L3N0T5-F1
#
_cell.length_a   1.000
_cell.length_b   1.000
_cell.length_c   1.000
_cell.angle_alpha   90.00
_cell.angle_beta   90.00
_cell.angle_gamma   90.00
#
_symmetry.space_group_name_H-M   'P 1'
#
loop_
_entity.id
_entity.type
_entity.pdbx_description
1 polymer ?
#
loop_
_entity_poly.entity_id
_entity_poly.type
_entity_poly.pdbx_seq_one_letter_code
_entity_poly.pdbx_strand_id
1 'polypeptide(L)'
;MPGSRRCSDERRRSVGAATAGPDFPQPSNEDTTMKQPGFIRMAAARLGLPAALLALGLFAGVPGAAHAAPFTVLDNTAYADVSIGHGAVKINFIPARYCKPLTVDANGRAVLPSRSAWVNLINTYDPTPADAPGYLVLDCEELYLSGSSATIANHLAILKQLQAWAREVRPNRTLGWYGLVNTAHISSADANAAYRGVAELMDLDGGHTAHFPSAYIRADGADSWTRVDWATQLNRNIASAAQADALSRTGPHPVFPYLWPQYYDRNTQLVPGGQWQYILNDILATTANGAVIWGGQNPAVAYNPGNGGAGEWVGVTQTFLDSLGNRN
;
A
#
# COMPACT_ATOMS: atom_id res chain seq x y z
N MET A 1 -43.65 48.63 18.09
CA MET A 1 -45.00 48.11 17.77
C MET A 1 -45.65 49.02 16.73
N PRO A 2 -46.53 48.53 15.85
CA PRO A 2 -46.46 47.25 15.12
C PRO A 2 -46.96 47.37 13.65
N GLY A 3 -46.85 46.27 12.90
CA GLY A 3 -47.50 46.10 11.60
C GLY A 3 -46.88 44.95 10.80
N SER A 4 -46.74 43.74 11.34
CA SER A 4 -47.73 42.64 11.26
C SER A 4 -48.23 42.31 9.84
N ARG A 5 -47.70 41.25 9.23
CA ARG A 5 -48.51 40.21 8.57
C ARG A 5 -47.90 38.83 8.84
N ARG A 6 -48.62 38.06 9.66
CA ARG A 6 -48.60 36.59 9.70
C ARG A 6 -49.75 36.08 8.84
N CYS A 7 -49.56 34.85 8.35
CA CYS A 7 -50.51 33.78 8.01
C CYS A 7 -49.96 33.08 6.74
N SER A 8 -49.75 31.77 6.67
CA SER A 8 -50.15 30.68 7.57
C SER A 8 -49.35 29.42 7.22
N ASP A 9 -49.23 28.53 8.21
CA ASP A 9 -48.77 27.15 8.11
C ASP A 9 -49.36 26.37 6.92
N GLU A 10 -48.54 25.55 6.28
CA GLU A 10 -48.97 24.20 5.96
C GLU A 10 -47.81 23.21 6.16
N ARG A 11 -47.90 22.45 7.25
CA ARG A 11 -47.12 21.24 7.47
C ARG A 11 -47.55 20.18 6.46
N ARG A 12 -46.61 19.64 5.69
CA ARG A 12 -46.65 18.21 5.33
C ARG A 12 -45.26 17.59 5.41
N ARG A 13 -45.26 16.46 6.12
CA ARG A 13 -44.17 15.51 6.35
C ARG A 13 -43.56 15.04 5.03
N SER A 14 -42.23 14.93 5.00
CA SER A 14 -41.57 13.80 4.34
C SER A 14 -40.24 13.53 5.04
N VAL A 15 -40.14 12.31 5.56
CA VAL A 15 -38.99 11.67 6.17
C VAL A 15 -38.20 10.98 5.06
N GLY A 16 -36.86 10.95 5.16
CA GLY A 16 -35.95 10.15 4.30
C GLY A 16 -35.21 11.02 3.27
N ALA A 17 -33.93 10.82 2.98
CA ALA A 17 -33.00 9.76 3.33
C ALA A 17 -31.57 10.33 3.38
N ALA A 18 -30.76 9.79 4.29
CA ALA A 18 -29.33 10.00 4.32
C ALA A 18 -28.71 9.43 3.04
N THR A 19 -27.97 10.26 2.30
CA THR A 19 -27.23 9.83 1.13
C THR A 19 -25.99 9.03 1.56
N ALA A 20 -25.89 7.85 0.98
CA ALA A 20 -24.91 6.81 1.22
C ALA A 20 -23.47 7.25 0.91
N GLY A 21 -22.52 6.67 1.65
CA GLY A 21 -21.09 6.72 1.35
C GLY A 21 -20.74 5.96 0.07
N PRO A 22 -19.46 6.00 -0.37
CA PRO A 22 -19.06 5.38 -1.62
C PRO A 22 -19.18 3.86 -1.55
N ASP A 23 -19.98 3.31 -2.47
CA ASP A 23 -20.12 1.88 -2.72
C ASP A 23 -18.80 1.31 -3.27
N PHE A 24 -18.19 0.40 -2.53
CA PHE A 24 -17.13 -0.48 -3.03
C PHE A 24 -17.77 -1.72 -3.64
N PRO A 25 -17.36 -2.18 -4.84
CA PRO A 25 -17.92 -3.37 -5.46
C PRO A 25 -17.59 -4.63 -4.64
N GLN A 26 -18.61 -5.37 -4.22
CA GLN A 26 -18.50 -6.71 -3.65
C GLN A 26 -18.40 -7.75 -4.78
N PRO A 27 -17.49 -8.74 -4.69
CA PRO A 27 -17.53 -9.88 -5.61
C PRO A 27 -18.72 -10.80 -5.30
N SER A 28 -19.43 -11.19 -6.36
CA SER A 28 -20.56 -12.11 -6.33
C SER A 28 -20.12 -13.53 -5.98
N ASN A 29 -20.77 -14.12 -4.98
CA ASN A 29 -20.68 -15.55 -4.67
C ASN A 29 -21.41 -16.34 -5.77
N GLU A 30 -20.66 -17.07 -6.59
CA GLU A 30 -21.22 -18.20 -7.34
C GLU A 30 -20.78 -19.53 -6.74
N ASP A 31 -21.81 -20.26 -6.37
CA ASP A 31 -21.87 -21.61 -5.86
C ASP A 31 -21.38 -22.60 -6.93
N THR A 32 -20.34 -23.38 -6.64
CA THR A 32 -20.01 -24.58 -7.41
C THR A 32 -19.68 -25.74 -6.49
N THR A 33 -20.73 -26.49 -6.16
CA THR A 33 -20.65 -27.88 -5.75
C THR A 33 -20.08 -28.72 -6.89
N MET A 34 -18.93 -29.38 -6.67
CA MET A 34 -18.57 -30.57 -7.46
C MET A 34 -17.78 -31.59 -6.65
N LYS A 35 -18.26 -32.83 -6.76
CA LYS A 35 -17.77 -34.09 -6.18
C LYS A 35 -16.35 -34.39 -6.64
N GLN A 36 -15.50 -34.90 -5.75
CA GLN A 36 -14.32 -35.68 -6.12
C GLN A 36 -14.50 -37.15 -5.70
N PRO A 37 -14.31 -38.12 -6.62
CA PRO A 37 -14.16 -39.53 -6.28
C PRO A 37 -12.70 -39.83 -5.92
N GLY A 38 -12.53 -40.81 -5.04
CA GLY A 38 -11.25 -41.19 -4.47
C GLY A 38 -10.26 -41.81 -5.45
N PHE A 39 -8.98 -41.77 -5.06
CA PHE A 39 -7.92 -42.60 -5.62
C PHE A 39 -7.02 -43.13 -4.50
N ILE A 40 -7.17 -44.44 -4.30
CA ILE A 40 -6.19 -45.52 -4.10
C ILE A 40 -4.78 -45.13 -3.60
N ARG A 41 -4.41 -45.76 -2.48
CA ARG A 41 -3.04 -45.98 -1.96
C ARG A 41 -2.18 -46.80 -2.93
N MET A 42 -0.91 -46.44 -3.07
CA MET A 42 0.29 -47.28 -3.27
C MET A 42 1.48 -46.34 -3.49
N ALA A 43 2.75 -46.63 -3.26
CA ALA A 43 3.50 -47.54 -2.40
C ALA A 43 4.93 -46.98 -2.41
N ALA A 44 5.67 -47.21 -1.33
CA ALA A 44 7.06 -46.81 -1.19
C ALA A 44 7.99 -47.58 -2.15
N ALA A 45 9.05 -46.92 -2.63
CA ALA A 45 10.27 -47.60 -3.05
C ALA A 45 11.48 -46.75 -2.66
N ARG A 46 12.28 -47.30 -1.75
CA ARG A 46 13.62 -46.86 -1.35
C ARG A 46 14.64 -47.47 -2.29
N LEU A 47 15.51 -46.64 -2.87
CA LEU A 47 16.86 -46.97 -3.39
C LEU A 47 17.63 -45.65 -3.19
N GLY A 48 18.76 -45.54 -2.50
CA GLY A 48 19.98 -46.35 -2.54
C GLY A 48 21.13 -45.40 -2.92
N LEU A 49 21.96 -45.02 -1.94
CA LEU A 49 23.14 -44.13 -2.03
C LEU A 49 24.21 -44.64 -3.06
N PRO A 50 25.11 -43.77 -3.59
CA PRO A 50 26.35 -43.48 -2.86
C PRO A 50 26.90 -42.05 -2.95
N ALA A 51 27.71 -41.74 -1.93
CA ALA A 51 28.52 -40.55 -1.76
C ALA A 51 29.60 -40.39 -2.84
N ALA A 52 29.81 -39.16 -3.28
CA ALA A 52 31.07 -38.73 -3.88
C ALA A 52 31.46 -37.39 -3.26
N LEU A 53 32.51 -37.43 -2.43
CA LEU A 53 33.25 -36.27 -1.95
C LEU A 53 33.85 -35.52 -3.13
N LEU A 54 33.56 -34.21 -3.22
CA LEU A 54 34.43 -33.26 -3.90
C LEU A 54 34.63 -32.07 -2.99
N ALA A 55 35.80 -32.06 -2.35
CA ALA A 55 36.33 -30.92 -1.65
C ALA A 55 36.79 -29.88 -2.68
N LEU A 56 36.12 -28.72 -2.70
CA LEU A 56 36.73 -27.47 -3.10
C LEU A 56 36.52 -26.49 -1.95
N GLY A 57 37.60 -26.27 -1.19
CA GLY A 57 37.70 -25.08 -0.37
C GLY A 57 37.94 -23.89 -1.27
N LEU A 58 37.29 -22.77 -0.96
CA LEU A 58 37.89 -21.43 -0.90
C LEU A 58 36.81 -20.37 -0.61
N PHE A 59 37.17 -19.48 0.31
CA PHE A 59 36.51 -18.25 0.74
C PHE A 59 35.35 -18.39 1.73
N ALA A 60 35.77 -18.42 3.00
CA ALA A 60 35.11 -17.70 4.08
C ALA A 60 34.85 -16.25 3.65
N GLY A 61 33.66 -15.99 3.13
CA GLY A 61 33.02 -14.69 3.20
C GLY A 61 31.89 -14.84 4.19
N VAL A 62 32.13 -14.52 5.46
CA VAL A 62 31.03 -14.21 6.38
C VAL A 62 30.33 -13.03 5.73
N PRO A 63 29.05 -13.12 5.29
CA PRO A 63 28.35 -11.93 4.87
C PRO A 63 28.38 -11.01 6.09
N GLY A 64 29.10 -9.89 5.96
CA GLY A 64 29.12 -8.86 6.99
C GLY A 64 27.67 -8.61 7.38
N ALA A 65 27.41 -8.60 8.68
CA ALA A 65 26.11 -8.26 9.22
C ALA A 65 25.68 -6.95 8.53
N ALA A 66 24.76 -7.07 7.57
CA ALA A 66 24.08 -5.92 7.03
C ALA A 66 23.49 -5.24 8.26
N HIS A 67 24.00 -4.06 8.61
CA HIS A 67 23.34 -3.22 9.61
C HIS A 67 21.89 -3.14 9.14
N ALA A 68 20.97 -3.80 9.87
CA ALA A 68 19.57 -3.71 9.56
C ALA A 68 19.25 -2.21 9.53
N ALA A 69 18.81 -1.72 8.37
CA ALA A 69 18.50 -0.31 8.22
C ALA A 69 17.54 0.09 9.35
N PRO A 70 17.70 1.28 9.96
CA PRO A 70 16.86 1.70 11.07
C PRO A 70 15.40 1.71 10.64
N PHE A 71 14.54 1.13 11.48
CA PHE A 71 13.10 1.11 11.26
C PHE A 71 12.58 2.55 11.17
N THR A 72 11.97 2.92 10.03
CA THR A 72 11.52 4.28 9.76
C THR A 72 10.00 4.36 9.67
N VAL A 73 9.37 5.27 10.42
CA VAL A 73 7.96 5.60 10.21
C VAL A 73 7.86 6.75 9.20
N LEU A 74 7.14 6.51 8.12
CA LEU A 74 6.79 7.51 7.13
C LEU A 74 5.40 8.08 7.46
N ASP A 75 5.36 9.37 7.80
CA ASP A 75 4.12 10.08 8.10
C ASP A 75 3.47 10.55 6.79
N ASN A 76 2.40 9.86 6.40
CA ASN A 76 1.55 10.22 5.29
C ASN A 76 0.14 10.64 5.73
N THR A 77 0.02 11.11 6.97
CA THR A 77 -1.25 11.55 7.52
C THR A 77 -1.64 12.93 7.00
N ALA A 78 -2.94 13.11 6.77
CA ALA A 78 -3.59 14.37 6.38
C ALA A 78 -4.49 14.92 7.50
N TYR A 79 -4.41 14.37 8.72
CA TYR A 79 -5.13 14.92 9.87
C TYR A 79 -4.57 16.29 10.24
N ALA A 80 -5.43 17.31 10.31
CA ALA A 80 -5.01 18.68 10.60
C ALA A 80 -4.45 18.88 12.02
N ASP A 81 -4.80 17.98 12.93
CA ASP A 81 -4.47 18.00 14.36
C ASP A 81 -3.40 16.98 14.75
N VAL A 82 -2.83 16.23 13.80
CA VAL A 82 -1.84 15.18 14.09
C VAL A 82 -0.49 15.54 13.48
N SER A 83 0.53 15.46 14.33
CA SER A 83 1.92 15.35 13.93
C SER A 83 2.51 14.17 14.68
N ILE A 84 3.00 13.16 13.96
CA ILE A 84 3.61 11.99 14.60
C ILE A 84 4.89 12.41 15.33
N GLY A 85 5.77 13.18 14.67
CA GLY A 85 7.05 13.62 15.26
C GLY A 85 7.98 12.44 15.56
N HIS A 86 8.86 12.59 16.56
CA HIS A 86 9.70 11.49 17.09
C HIS A 86 10.55 10.76 16.04
N GLY A 87 11.10 11.51 15.07
CA GLY A 87 11.91 10.97 13.99
C GLY A 87 11.12 10.39 12.81
N ALA A 88 9.78 10.42 12.85
CA ALA A 88 8.97 10.10 11.68
C ALA A 88 9.24 11.09 10.53
N VAL A 89 9.28 10.59 9.30
CA VAL A 89 9.60 11.37 8.10
C VAL A 89 8.32 11.68 7.35
N LYS A 90 8.03 12.97 7.10
CA LYS A 90 6.87 13.35 6.29
C LYS A 90 7.08 12.94 4.83
N ILE A 91 6.05 12.34 4.23
CA ILE A 91 6.09 11.90 2.83
C ILE A 91 4.90 12.44 2.03
N ASN A 92 5.08 12.50 0.71
CA ASN A 92 4.05 12.94 -0.22
C ASN A 92 3.40 11.75 -0.92
N PHE A 93 2.14 11.93 -1.31
CA PHE A 93 1.30 10.86 -1.83
C PHE A 93 0.29 11.43 -2.82
N ILE A 94 0.21 10.81 -4.01
CA ILE A 94 -0.81 11.09 -5.01
C ILE A 94 -1.93 10.07 -4.84
N PRO A 95 -3.14 10.42 -4.37
CA PRO A 95 -4.22 9.45 -4.12
C PRO A 95 -4.85 8.85 -5.39
N ALA A 96 -5.27 7.58 -5.31
CA ALA A 96 -5.98 6.85 -6.38
C ALA A 96 -7.10 7.65 -7.04
N ARG A 97 -7.91 8.35 -6.23
CA ARG A 97 -9.06 9.11 -6.74
C ARG A 97 -8.70 10.28 -7.66
N TYR A 98 -7.44 10.73 -7.67
CA TYR A 98 -6.96 11.74 -8.61
C TYR A 98 -6.09 11.15 -9.71
N CYS A 99 -5.45 9.99 -9.48
CA CYS A 99 -4.81 9.27 -10.57
C CYS A 99 -5.84 8.67 -11.53
N LYS A 100 -6.85 7.97 -11.02
CA LYS A 100 -7.86 7.25 -11.81
C LYS A 100 -8.51 8.09 -12.91
N PRO A 101 -8.99 9.33 -12.67
CA PRO A 101 -9.56 10.16 -13.73
C PRO A 101 -8.59 10.53 -14.86
N LEU A 102 -7.27 10.43 -14.63
CA LEU A 102 -6.24 10.69 -15.63
C LEU A 102 -5.83 9.41 -16.38
N THR A 103 -5.86 8.27 -15.71
CA THR A 103 -5.31 7.00 -16.23
C THR A 103 -6.37 6.02 -16.70
N VAL A 104 -7.66 6.35 -16.58
CA VAL A 104 -8.78 5.51 -17.01
C VAL A 104 -9.75 6.33 -17.86
N ASP A 105 -10.08 5.82 -19.05
CA ASP A 105 -11.06 6.45 -19.94
C ASP A 105 -12.51 6.20 -19.50
N ALA A 106 -13.47 6.81 -20.21
CA ALA A 106 -14.90 6.66 -19.92
C ALA A 106 -15.42 5.22 -20.02
N ASN A 107 -14.66 4.30 -20.65
CA ASN A 107 -15.00 2.89 -20.80
C ASN A 107 -14.27 2.00 -19.79
N GLY A 108 -13.55 2.57 -18.82
CA GLY A 108 -12.79 1.80 -17.84
C GLY A 108 -11.46 1.27 -18.37
N ARG A 109 -10.94 1.78 -19.51
CA ARG A 109 -9.67 1.32 -20.08
C ARG A 109 -8.51 2.15 -19.59
N ALA A 110 -7.41 1.47 -19.28
CA ALA A 110 -6.16 2.13 -18.94
C ALA A 110 -5.64 2.96 -20.12
N VAL A 111 -5.34 4.23 -19.86
CA VAL A 111 -4.81 5.20 -20.81
C VAL A 111 -3.63 5.96 -20.21
N LEU A 112 -2.67 6.33 -21.06
CA LEU A 112 -1.60 7.23 -20.67
C LEU A 112 -2.12 8.68 -20.72
N PRO A 113 -2.13 9.44 -19.60
CA PRO A 113 -2.51 10.85 -19.62
C PRO A 113 -1.50 11.71 -20.38
N SER A 114 -1.86 12.96 -20.63
CA SER A 114 -0.87 13.94 -21.07
C SER A 114 0.17 14.18 -19.96
N ARG A 115 1.43 14.39 -20.37
CA ARG A 115 2.52 14.76 -19.44
C ARG A 115 2.13 15.95 -18.57
N SER A 116 1.52 16.97 -19.16
CA SER A 116 1.10 18.17 -18.43
C SER A 116 0.09 17.87 -17.32
N ALA A 117 -0.88 16.99 -17.55
CA ALA A 117 -1.87 16.63 -16.53
C ALA A 117 -1.21 15.87 -15.37
N TRP A 118 -0.30 14.94 -15.69
CA TRP A 118 0.44 14.18 -14.68
C TRP A 118 1.38 15.07 -13.85
N VAL A 119 2.15 15.95 -14.50
CA VAL A 119 3.04 16.90 -13.81
C VAL A 119 2.26 17.87 -12.92
N ASN A 120 1.10 18.36 -13.39
CA ASN A 120 0.23 19.19 -12.55
C ASN A 120 -0.26 18.43 -11.31
N LEU A 121 -0.57 17.15 -11.45
CA LEU A 121 -0.97 16.31 -10.32
C LEU A 121 0.18 16.14 -9.31
N ILE A 122 1.39 15.85 -9.79
CA ILE A 122 2.60 15.77 -8.93
C ILE A 122 2.82 17.09 -8.18
N ASN A 123 2.78 18.23 -8.87
CA ASN A 123 2.99 19.53 -8.24
C ASN A 123 1.91 19.89 -7.21
N THR A 124 0.69 19.36 -7.37
CA THR A 124 -0.40 19.54 -6.42
C THR A 124 -0.17 18.75 -5.13
N TYR A 125 0.36 17.52 -5.23
CA TYR A 125 0.46 16.58 -4.11
C TYR A 125 1.86 16.41 -3.51
N ASP A 126 2.89 16.91 -4.19
CA ASP A 126 4.24 17.12 -3.64
C ASP A 126 4.63 18.59 -3.87
N PRO A 127 4.12 19.54 -3.08
CA PRO A 127 4.37 20.98 -3.28
C PRO A 127 5.78 21.42 -2.80
N THR A 128 6.59 20.50 -2.31
CA THR A 128 7.92 20.81 -1.78
C THR A 128 8.94 21.00 -2.92
N PRO A 129 10.11 21.63 -2.67
CA PRO A 129 11.08 21.90 -3.73
C PRO A 129 11.45 20.63 -4.52
N ALA A 130 11.60 20.77 -5.84
CA ALA A 130 11.82 19.63 -6.75
C ALA A 130 13.03 18.75 -6.35
N ASP A 131 14.10 19.40 -5.89
CA ASP A 131 15.35 18.73 -5.50
C ASP A 131 15.39 18.28 -4.03
N ALA A 132 14.32 18.47 -3.27
CA ALA A 132 14.30 18.01 -1.88
C ALA A 132 14.32 16.47 -1.82
N PRO A 133 15.09 15.86 -0.91
CA PRO A 133 15.04 14.42 -0.68
C PRO A 133 13.75 14.04 0.05
N GLY A 134 13.31 12.79 -0.08
CA GLY A 134 12.15 12.25 0.61
C GLY A 134 11.43 11.21 -0.24
N TYR A 135 10.22 10.83 0.17
CA TYR A 135 9.44 9.83 -0.56
C TYR A 135 8.25 10.48 -1.27
N LEU A 136 7.96 9.99 -2.47
CA LEU A 136 6.74 10.27 -3.20
C LEU A 136 6.10 8.95 -3.63
N VAL A 137 4.93 8.68 -3.05
CA VAL A 137 4.15 7.49 -3.34
C VAL A 137 3.06 7.82 -4.36
N LEU A 138 2.95 7.00 -5.39
CA LEU A 138 2.01 7.14 -6.50
C LEU A 138 0.93 6.08 -6.35
N ASP A 139 -0.33 6.48 -6.21
CA ASP A 139 -1.45 5.56 -6.07
C ASP A 139 -2.34 5.60 -7.31
N CYS A 140 -2.28 4.52 -8.10
CA CYS A 140 -2.97 4.34 -9.36
C CYS A 140 -3.48 2.88 -9.46
N GLU A 141 -4.37 2.49 -8.54
CA GLU A 141 -4.81 1.10 -8.34
C GLU A 141 -5.37 0.41 -9.60
N GLU A 142 -5.95 1.17 -10.54
CA GLU A 142 -6.48 0.64 -11.81
C GLU A 142 -5.38 0.14 -12.77
N LEU A 143 -4.11 0.46 -12.47
CA LEU A 143 -2.94 0.05 -13.24
C LEU A 143 -2.15 -1.08 -12.57
N TYR A 144 -2.70 -1.78 -11.57
CA TYR A 144 -2.03 -2.95 -11.01
C TYR A 144 -1.70 -4.00 -12.08
N LEU A 145 -0.63 -4.77 -11.85
CA LEU A 145 -0.13 -5.78 -12.77
C LEU A 145 -0.89 -7.11 -12.61
N SER A 146 -2.21 -7.03 -12.75
CA SER A 146 -3.16 -8.14 -12.66
C SER A 146 -3.76 -8.50 -14.03
N GLY A 147 -4.43 -9.65 -14.11
CA GLY A 147 -5.10 -10.09 -15.34
C GLY A 147 -4.17 -10.70 -16.39
N SER A 148 -4.49 -10.53 -17.68
CA SER A 148 -3.77 -11.17 -18.79
C SER A 148 -2.36 -10.58 -18.99
N SER A 149 -1.46 -11.32 -19.66
CA SER A 149 -0.13 -10.79 -20.03
C SER A 149 -0.20 -9.52 -20.88
N ALA A 150 -1.24 -9.37 -21.71
CA ALA A 150 -1.48 -8.14 -22.47
C ALA A 150 -1.88 -6.96 -21.58
N THR A 151 -2.71 -7.21 -20.56
CA THR A 151 -3.07 -6.22 -19.54
C THR A 151 -1.84 -5.76 -18.76
N ILE A 152 -1.04 -6.73 -18.28
CA ILE A 152 0.22 -6.47 -17.56
C ILE A 152 1.16 -5.62 -18.41
N ALA A 153 1.38 -5.98 -19.68
CA ALA A 153 2.27 -5.24 -20.57
C ALA A 153 1.78 -3.80 -20.80
N ASN A 154 0.48 -3.60 -21.01
CA ASN A 154 -0.12 -2.28 -21.18
C ASN A 154 0.03 -1.41 -19.91
N HIS A 155 -0.33 -1.95 -18.76
CA HIS A 155 -0.24 -1.24 -17.48
C HIS A 155 1.21 -0.91 -17.12
N LEU A 156 2.13 -1.85 -17.31
CA LEU A 156 3.55 -1.62 -17.10
C LEU A 156 4.09 -0.49 -17.97
N ALA A 157 3.71 -0.44 -19.26
CA ALA A 157 4.14 0.65 -20.15
C ALA A 157 3.66 2.03 -19.66
N ILE A 158 2.42 2.12 -19.18
CA ILE A 158 1.86 3.34 -18.60
C ILE A 158 2.60 3.72 -17.31
N LEU A 159 2.75 2.78 -16.38
CA LEU A 159 3.44 3.00 -15.09
C LEU A 159 4.89 3.47 -15.30
N LYS A 160 5.65 2.84 -16.21
CA LYS A 160 7.03 3.25 -16.51
C LYS A 160 7.08 4.70 -17.01
N GLN A 161 6.14 5.09 -17.88
CA GLN A 161 6.11 6.45 -18.41
C GLN A 161 5.72 7.48 -17.34
N LEU A 162 4.75 7.16 -16.49
CA LEU A 162 4.34 8.02 -15.37
C LEU A 162 5.47 8.18 -14.34
N GLN A 163 6.18 7.10 -14.00
CA GLN A 163 7.32 7.15 -13.08
C GLN A 163 8.48 7.95 -13.67
N ALA A 164 8.78 7.80 -14.95
CA ALA A 164 9.80 8.60 -15.63
C ALA A 164 9.48 10.11 -15.57
N TRP A 165 8.25 10.50 -15.87
CA TRP A 165 7.83 11.90 -15.73
C TRP A 165 7.85 12.38 -14.28
N ALA A 166 7.52 11.51 -13.31
CA ALA A 166 7.63 11.85 -11.89
C ALA A 166 9.10 12.12 -11.50
N ARG A 167 10.03 11.27 -11.94
CA ARG A 167 11.47 11.45 -11.70
C ARG A 167 12.00 12.74 -12.27
N GLU A 168 11.65 13.07 -13.51
CA GLU A 168 12.11 14.31 -14.17
C GLU A 168 11.74 15.56 -13.36
N VAL A 169 10.58 15.56 -12.71
CA VAL A 169 10.07 16.69 -11.93
C VAL A 169 10.47 16.59 -10.45
N ARG A 170 10.88 15.40 -9.99
CA ARG A 170 11.29 15.11 -8.61
C ARG A 170 12.55 14.23 -8.58
N PRO A 171 13.71 14.75 -9.02
CA PRO A 171 14.92 13.94 -9.24
C PRO A 171 15.44 13.25 -7.98
N ASN A 172 15.24 13.85 -6.80
CA ASN A 172 15.80 13.37 -5.53
C ASN A 172 14.81 12.61 -4.64
N ARG A 173 13.60 12.29 -5.14
CA ARG A 173 12.64 11.48 -4.39
C ARG A 173 12.93 9.99 -4.50
N THR A 174 12.71 9.24 -3.44
CA THR A 174 12.46 7.80 -3.56
C THR A 174 11.02 7.61 -4.03
N LEU A 175 10.83 7.01 -5.20
CA LEU A 175 9.52 6.81 -5.80
C LEU A 175 8.98 5.41 -5.49
N GLY A 176 7.66 5.25 -5.50
CA GLY A 176 7.07 3.92 -5.52
C GLY A 176 5.58 3.95 -5.72
N TRP A 177 5.03 2.77 -5.99
CA TRP A 177 3.62 2.58 -6.27
C TRP A 177 2.94 1.96 -5.06
N TYR A 178 1.89 2.62 -4.58
CA TYR A 178 1.07 2.08 -3.50
C TYR A 178 0.47 0.73 -3.93
N GLY A 179 0.54 -0.28 -3.06
CA GLY A 179 -0.15 -1.55 -3.22
C GLY A 179 0.35 -2.48 -4.33
N LEU A 180 1.32 -2.07 -5.14
CA LEU A 180 1.70 -2.79 -6.38
C LEU A 180 2.17 -4.23 -6.14
N VAL A 181 2.82 -4.48 -5.00
CA VAL A 181 3.35 -5.79 -4.61
C VAL A 181 2.44 -6.58 -3.67
N ASN A 182 1.23 -6.10 -3.38
CA ASN A 182 0.28 -6.93 -2.64
C ASN A 182 -0.03 -8.19 -3.44
N THR A 183 -0.04 -9.36 -2.81
CA THR A 183 -0.26 -10.63 -3.54
C THR A 183 -1.62 -10.68 -4.23
N ALA A 184 -2.61 -9.92 -3.74
CA ALA A 184 -3.92 -9.76 -4.36
C ALA A 184 -3.89 -8.97 -5.68
N HIS A 185 -2.84 -8.17 -5.91
CA HIS A 185 -2.69 -7.28 -7.07
C HIS A 185 -1.70 -7.83 -8.10
N ILE A 186 -1.00 -8.91 -7.77
CA ILE A 186 -0.16 -9.66 -8.70
C ILE A 186 -1.04 -10.64 -9.48
N SER A 187 -0.90 -10.66 -10.81
CA SER A 187 -1.66 -11.59 -11.65
C SER A 187 -1.40 -13.05 -11.26
N SER A 188 -2.47 -13.79 -10.99
CA SER A 188 -2.43 -15.26 -10.88
C SER A 188 -2.33 -15.95 -12.24
N ALA A 189 -2.73 -15.28 -13.33
CA ALA A 189 -2.68 -15.82 -14.68
C ALA A 189 -1.26 -15.76 -15.28
N ASP A 190 -0.47 -14.76 -14.90
CA ASP A 190 0.94 -14.62 -15.32
C ASP A 190 1.76 -13.89 -14.25
N ALA A 191 1.95 -14.55 -13.11
CA ALA A 191 2.73 -14.00 -11.99
C ALA A 191 4.16 -13.65 -12.39
N ASN A 192 4.76 -14.43 -13.28
CA ASN A 192 6.14 -14.20 -13.74
C ASN A 192 6.27 -12.89 -14.52
N ALA A 193 5.33 -12.57 -15.42
CA ALA A 193 5.33 -11.27 -16.10
C ALA A 193 5.06 -10.13 -15.12
N ALA A 194 4.13 -10.31 -14.17
CA ALA A 194 3.83 -9.28 -13.18
C ALA A 194 5.05 -8.96 -12.30
N TYR A 195 5.71 -9.96 -11.72
CA TYR A 195 6.91 -9.74 -10.88
C TYR A 195 8.08 -9.15 -11.66
N ARG A 196 8.30 -9.56 -12.92
CA ARG A 196 9.28 -8.89 -13.79
C ARG A 196 8.91 -7.43 -14.02
N GLY A 197 7.64 -7.12 -14.24
CA GLY A 197 7.16 -5.75 -14.41
C GLY A 197 7.38 -4.89 -13.16
N VAL A 198 7.12 -5.44 -11.96
CA VAL A 198 7.48 -4.76 -10.70
C VAL A 198 8.99 -4.50 -10.63
N ALA A 199 9.81 -5.53 -10.89
CA ALA A 199 11.27 -5.39 -10.85
C ALA A 199 11.77 -4.32 -11.84
N GLU A 200 11.19 -4.26 -13.04
CA GLU A 200 11.50 -3.23 -14.03
C GLU A 200 11.14 -1.82 -13.56
N LEU A 201 10.06 -1.65 -12.80
CA LEU A 201 9.69 -0.35 -12.20
C LEU A 201 10.62 0.04 -11.06
N MET A 202 11.06 -0.94 -10.26
CA MET A 202 12.01 -0.69 -9.16
C MET A 202 13.42 -0.37 -9.69
N ASP A 203 13.85 -1.03 -10.77
CA ASP A 203 15.14 -0.78 -11.42
C ASP A 203 15.25 0.62 -12.06
N LEU A 204 14.13 1.33 -12.26
CA LEU A 204 14.17 2.67 -12.84
C LEU A 204 14.99 3.61 -11.94
N ASP A 205 15.61 4.60 -12.58
CA ASP A 205 16.36 5.66 -11.88
C ASP A 205 17.46 5.14 -10.95
N GLY A 206 18.08 4.01 -11.33
CA GLY A 206 19.17 3.41 -10.56
C GLY A 206 18.73 2.74 -9.27
N GLY A 207 17.45 2.38 -9.12
CA GLY A 207 16.94 1.73 -7.91
C GLY A 207 16.55 2.72 -6.81
N HIS A 208 16.37 4.00 -7.15
CA HIS A 208 15.89 5.03 -6.21
C HIS A 208 14.37 4.89 -5.98
N THR A 209 13.95 3.71 -5.57
CA THR A 209 12.55 3.30 -5.38
C THR A 209 12.34 2.54 -4.08
N ALA A 210 11.08 2.37 -3.67
CA ALA A 210 10.68 1.57 -2.52
C ALA A 210 9.33 0.88 -2.76
N HIS A 211 9.11 -0.23 -2.05
CA HIS A 211 7.86 -0.99 -2.05
C HIS A 211 6.91 -0.46 -0.98
N PHE A 212 5.64 -0.24 -1.35
CA PHE A 212 4.61 0.31 -0.47
C PHE A 212 3.37 -0.58 -0.41
N PRO A 213 3.48 -1.83 0.08
CA PRO A 213 2.32 -2.72 0.15
C PRO A 213 1.27 -2.19 1.11
N SER A 214 -0.02 -2.38 0.81
CA SER A 214 -1.08 -2.13 1.78
C SER A 214 -1.10 -3.21 2.87
N ALA A 215 -1.30 -2.80 4.12
CA ALA A 215 -1.46 -3.67 5.28
C ALA A 215 -2.61 -3.17 6.18
N TYR A 216 -3.75 -2.84 5.57
CA TYR A 216 -4.93 -2.39 6.32
C TYR A 216 -5.63 -3.56 7.02
N ILE A 217 -5.97 -3.34 8.28
CA ILE A 217 -6.65 -4.31 9.13
C ILE A 217 -8.15 -4.04 9.21
N ARG A 218 -8.92 -5.11 9.26
CA ARG A 218 -10.37 -5.09 9.49
C ARG A 218 -10.68 -5.25 10.98
N ALA A 219 -11.91 -4.92 11.39
CA ALA A 219 -12.33 -5.04 12.78
C ALA A 219 -12.33 -6.50 13.31
N ASP A 220 -12.38 -7.48 12.40
CA ASP A 220 -12.28 -8.92 12.70
C ASP A 220 -10.83 -9.43 12.76
N GLY A 221 -9.83 -8.55 12.60
CA GLY A 221 -8.41 -8.91 12.62
C GLY A 221 -7.87 -9.46 11.29
N ALA A 222 -8.70 -9.52 10.25
CA ALA A 222 -8.27 -9.95 8.93
C ALA A 222 -7.74 -8.80 8.07
N ASP A 223 -6.98 -9.15 7.03
CA ASP A 223 -6.59 -8.24 5.97
C ASP A 223 -7.81 -7.72 5.18
N SER A 224 -7.72 -6.45 4.82
CA SER A 224 -8.73 -5.69 4.07
C SER A 224 -9.23 -6.33 2.78
N TRP A 225 -8.36 -7.01 2.02
CA TRP A 225 -8.66 -7.53 0.69
C TRP A 225 -8.93 -9.03 0.68
N THR A 226 -8.09 -9.79 1.37
CA THR A 226 -8.05 -11.26 1.24
C THR A 226 -8.88 -11.97 2.29
N ARG A 227 -9.28 -11.29 3.37
CA ARG A 227 -9.93 -11.88 4.56
C ARG A 227 -9.09 -12.94 5.28
N VAL A 228 -7.81 -13.06 4.93
CA VAL A 228 -6.84 -13.87 5.66
C VAL A 228 -6.42 -13.12 6.92
N ASP A 229 -5.97 -13.84 7.95
CA ASP A 229 -5.30 -13.25 9.11
C ASP A 229 -4.29 -12.15 8.70
N TRP A 230 -4.38 -10.98 9.35
CA TRP A 230 -3.64 -9.79 8.94
C TRP A 230 -2.12 -10.00 8.95
N ALA A 231 -1.56 -10.62 9.99
CA ALA A 231 -0.11 -10.84 10.11
C ALA A 231 0.38 -11.83 9.05
N THR A 232 -0.43 -12.85 8.76
CA THR A 232 -0.15 -13.79 7.66
C THR A 232 -0.11 -13.06 6.32
N GLN A 233 -1.07 -12.17 6.04
CA GLN A 233 -1.11 -11.44 4.78
C GLN A 233 -0.02 -10.37 4.67
N LEU A 234 0.35 -9.71 5.76
CA LEU A 234 1.51 -8.82 5.83
C LEU A 234 2.78 -9.53 5.36
N ASN A 235 3.07 -10.71 5.93
CA ASN A 235 4.24 -11.50 5.57
C ASN A 235 4.22 -11.94 4.09
N ARG A 236 3.05 -12.27 3.55
CA ARG A 236 2.89 -12.57 2.11
C ARG A 236 3.21 -11.38 1.22
N ASN A 237 2.75 -10.18 1.60
CA ASN A 237 3.03 -8.96 0.84
C ASN A 237 4.53 -8.60 0.89
N ILE A 238 5.20 -8.79 2.04
CA ILE A 238 6.65 -8.60 2.16
C ILE A 238 7.41 -9.63 1.32
N ALA A 239 7.00 -10.90 1.35
CA ALA A 239 7.60 -11.94 0.51
C ALA A 239 7.41 -11.68 -1.00
N SER A 240 6.26 -11.11 -1.38
CA SER A 240 5.97 -10.67 -2.75
C SER A 240 6.92 -9.57 -3.23
N ALA A 241 7.23 -8.59 -2.36
CA ALA A 241 8.28 -7.58 -2.64
C ALA A 241 9.65 -8.25 -2.86
N ALA A 242 10.03 -9.19 -1.99
CA ALA A 242 11.28 -9.94 -2.13
C ALA A 242 11.33 -10.77 -3.42
N GLN A 243 10.20 -11.29 -3.90
CA GLN A 243 10.11 -12.00 -5.17
C GLN A 243 10.37 -11.09 -6.37
N ALA A 244 9.90 -9.84 -6.35
CA ALA A 244 10.24 -8.85 -7.35
C ALA A 244 11.73 -8.46 -7.27
N ASP A 245 12.26 -8.22 -6.08
CA ASP A 245 13.67 -7.84 -5.88
C ASP A 245 14.65 -8.95 -6.30
N ALA A 246 14.25 -10.22 -6.22
CA ALA A 246 15.04 -11.33 -6.74
C ALA A 246 15.23 -11.28 -8.27
N LEU A 247 14.39 -10.51 -8.98
CA LEU A 247 14.47 -10.27 -10.43
C LEU A 247 15.06 -8.89 -10.75
N SER A 248 15.25 -8.03 -9.75
CA SER A 248 15.80 -6.69 -9.92
C SER A 248 17.30 -6.73 -10.22
N ARG A 249 17.77 -5.77 -11.01
CA ARG A 249 19.20 -5.55 -11.28
C ARG A 249 19.84 -4.55 -10.32
N THR A 250 19.05 -3.76 -9.60
CA THR A 250 19.51 -2.80 -8.59
C THR A 250 19.52 -3.38 -7.19
N GLY A 251 18.94 -4.57 -7.00
CA GLY A 251 18.98 -5.34 -5.76
C GLY A 251 17.76 -5.10 -4.88
N PRO A 252 17.86 -5.38 -3.57
CA PRO A 252 16.75 -5.19 -2.64
C PRO A 252 16.35 -3.72 -2.46
N HIS A 253 15.05 -3.45 -2.41
CA HIS A 253 14.51 -2.11 -2.17
C HIS A 253 13.84 -2.02 -0.80
N PRO A 254 13.80 -0.82 -0.18
CA PRO A 254 13.11 -0.65 1.09
C PRO A 254 11.62 -1.01 1.01
N VAL A 255 11.08 -1.65 2.05
CA VAL A 255 9.66 -2.02 2.14
C VAL A 255 9.00 -1.26 3.29
N PHE A 256 7.94 -0.51 2.99
CA PHE A 256 7.15 0.26 3.96
C PHE A 256 5.66 -0.08 3.83
N PRO A 257 5.15 -1.07 4.59
CA PRO A 257 3.73 -1.38 4.59
C PRO A 257 2.87 -0.18 5.03
N TYR A 258 1.79 0.08 4.30
CA TYR A 258 0.83 1.13 4.57
C TYR A 258 -0.17 0.69 5.64
N LEU A 259 -0.23 1.45 6.73
CA LEU A 259 -1.13 1.29 7.85
C LEU A 259 -2.16 2.40 7.87
N TRP A 260 -3.33 2.08 8.40
CA TRP A 260 -4.39 3.04 8.65
C TRP A 260 -4.84 2.87 10.11
N PRO A 261 -4.82 3.92 10.96
CA PRO A 261 -5.29 3.82 12.34
C PRO A 261 -6.81 3.65 12.48
N GLN A 262 -7.53 3.40 11.39
CA GLN A 262 -8.94 3.07 11.35
C GLN A 262 -9.12 1.68 10.76
N TYR A 263 -10.14 0.95 11.22
CA TYR A 263 -10.47 -0.32 10.58
C TYR A 263 -10.96 -0.08 9.16
N TYR A 264 -10.43 -0.86 8.22
CA TYR A 264 -10.77 -0.75 6.80
C TYR A 264 -12.28 -0.84 6.54
N ASP A 265 -12.96 -1.76 7.24
CA ASP A 265 -14.39 -2.03 7.10
C ASP A 265 -15.28 -1.23 8.05
N ARG A 266 -14.68 -0.39 8.90
CA ARG A 266 -15.35 0.54 9.81
C ARG A 266 -14.54 1.83 9.88
N ASN A 267 -14.49 2.55 8.76
CA ASN A 267 -13.61 3.69 8.53
C ASN A 267 -13.81 4.90 9.47
N THR A 268 -14.82 4.89 10.36
CA THR A 268 -15.01 5.86 11.44
C THR A 268 -14.52 5.35 12.80
N GLN A 269 -14.20 4.06 12.91
CA GLN A 269 -13.73 3.41 14.13
C GLN A 269 -12.21 3.29 14.11
N LEU A 270 -11.57 3.91 15.10
CA LEU A 270 -10.13 3.79 15.31
C LEU A 270 -9.75 2.39 15.81
N VAL A 271 -8.57 1.93 15.40
CA VAL A 271 -7.93 0.73 15.96
C VAL A 271 -7.54 1.02 17.43
N PRO A 272 -7.94 0.19 18.40
CA PRO A 272 -7.59 0.37 19.81
C PRO A 272 -6.07 0.39 20.03
N GLY A 273 -5.58 1.17 20.99
CA GLY A 273 -4.14 1.38 21.20
C GLY A 273 -3.34 0.09 21.40
N GLY A 274 -3.89 -0.89 22.13
CA GLY A 274 -3.25 -2.19 22.32
C GLY A 274 -3.09 -2.99 21.02
N GLN A 275 -4.08 -2.95 20.13
CA GLN A 275 -4.00 -3.60 18.82
C GLN A 275 -3.07 -2.82 17.88
N TRP A 276 -3.06 -1.48 17.96
CA TRP A 276 -2.12 -0.66 17.20
C TRP A 276 -0.66 -0.93 17.60
N GLN A 277 -0.38 -1.06 18.90
CA GLN A 277 0.94 -1.43 19.40
C GLN A 277 1.36 -2.82 18.90
N TYR A 278 0.43 -3.78 18.87
CA TYR A 278 0.67 -5.11 18.29
C TYR A 278 1.05 -5.01 16.81
N ILE A 279 0.30 -4.27 16.01
CA ILE A 279 0.58 -4.04 14.58
C ILE A 279 2.00 -3.49 14.35
N LEU A 280 2.39 -2.45 15.11
CA LEU A 280 3.72 -1.85 14.99
C LEU A 280 4.84 -2.83 15.35
N ASN A 281 4.66 -3.61 16.43
CA ASN A 281 5.62 -4.60 16.86
C ASN A 281 5.75 -5.76 15.88
N ASP A 282 4.65 -6.21 15.29
CA ASP A 282 4.65 -7.27 14.28
C ASP A 282 5.42 -6.86 13.04
N ILE A 283 5.26 -5.63 12.55
CA ILE A 283 6.02 -5.12 11.40
C ILE A 283 7.50 -5.00 11.75
N LEU A 284 7.84 -4.51 12.95
CA LEU A 284 9.23 -4.44 13.43
C LEU A 284 9.90 -5.82 13.48
N ALA A 285 9.14 -6.89 13.73
CA ALA A 285 9.63 -8.26 13.74
C ALA A 285 9.81 -8.89 12.34
N THR A 286 9.44 -8.17 11.28
CA THR A 286 9.64 -8.60 9.88
C THR A 286 10.96 -8.08 9.29
N THR A 287 11.16 -8.28 7.99
CA THR A 287 12.24 -7.67 7.21
C THR A 287 11.87 -6.29 6.63
N ALA A 288 10.69 -5.74 6.96
CA ALA A 288 10.32 -4.41 6.52
C ALA A 288 11.24 -3.34 7.11
N ASN A 289 11.49 -2.28 6.33
CA ASN A 289 12.37 -1.18 6.75
C ASN A 289 11.64 -0.15 7.62
N GLY A 290 10.35 -0.35 7.87
CA GLY A 290 9.50 0.63 8.49
C GLY A 290 8.03 0.42 8.18
N ALA A 291 7.26 1.48 8.35
CA ALA A 291 5.85 1.51 7.97
C ALA A 291 5.46 2.91 7.49
N VAL A 292 4.45 2.98 6.63
CA VAL A 292 3.75 4.24 6.36
C VAL A 292 2.52 4.30 7.24
N ILE A 293 2.31 5.42 7.92
CA ILE A 293 1.03 5.69 8.59
C ILE A 293 0.27 6.69 7.72
N TRP A 294 -0.82 6.21 7.15
CA TRP A 294 -1.75 6.97 6.33
C TRP A 294 -3.05 7.20 7.07
N GLY A 295 -3.76 8.27 6.71
CA GLY A 295 -5.10 8.54 7.23
C GLY A 295 -5.41 10.02 7.24
N GLY A 296 -6.66 10.35 7.52
CA GLY A 296 -7.14 11.73 7.58
C GLY A 296 -7.79 12.19 6.30
N GLN A 297 -8.61 13.23 6.44
CA GLN A 297 -9.24 13.85 5.29
C GLN A 297 -8.21 14.70 4.56
N ASN A 298 -7.97 14.32 3.32
CA ASN A 298 -7.21 15.13 2.38
C ASN A 298 -7.80 16.56 2.29
N PRO A 299 -6.96 17.60 2.13
CA PRO A 299 -7.37 19.00 2.07
C PRO A 299 -8.43 19.36 1.01
N ALA A 300 -8.67 18.48 0.02
CA ALA A 300 -9.72 18.63 -0.99
C ALA A 300 -11.10 18.07 -0.57
N VAL A 301 -11.27 17.59 0.67
CA VAL A 301 -12.54 17.10 1.23
C VAL A 301 -12.99 18.05 2.34
N ALA A 302 -14.28 18.38 2.40
CA ALA A 302 -14.83 19.19 3.48
C ALA A 302 -14.57 18.54 4.84
N TYR A 303 -13.98 19.31 5.76
CA TYR A 303 -13.66 18.91 7.12
C TYR A 303 -14.90 18.31 7.82
N ASN A 304 -14.79 17.06 8.27
CA ASN A 304 -15.76 16.41 9.13
C ASN A 304 -15.17 16.28 10.56
N PRO A 305 -15.68 17.05 11.55
CA PRO A 305 -15.19 17.00 12.92
C PRO A 305 -15.40 15.63 13.61
N GLY A 306 -16.26 14.75 13.06
CA GLY A 306 -16.43 13.37 13.53
C GLY A 306 -15.35 12.38 13.06
N ASN A 307 -14.42 12.82 12.19
CA ASN A 307 -13.27 12.05 11.71
C ASN A 307 -11.95 12.61 12.29
N GLY A 308 -11.99 13.10 13.55
CA GLY A 308 -10.79 13.56 14.26
C GLY A 308 -9.70 12.49 14.27
N GLY A 309 -8.47 12.89 13.93
CA GLY A 309 -7.35 11.98 13.75
C GLY A 309 -6.63 11.60 15.02
N ALA A 310 -6.73 12.44 16.05
CA ALA A 310 -6.11 12.21 17.35
C ALA A 310 -6.81 11.06 18.08
N GLY A 311 -6.24 9.86 17.96
CA GLY A 311 -6.60 8.68 18.74
C GLY A 311 -5.42 8.19 19.58
N GLU A 312 -5.66 7.14 20.38
CA GLU A 312 -4.60 6.49 21.18
C GLU A 312 -3.38 6.09 20.33
N TRP A 313 -3.61 5.74 19.06
CA TRP A 313 -2.58 5.35 18.11
C TRP A 313 -1.44 6.38 17.98
N VAL A 314 -1.70 7.69 18.16
CA VAL A 314 -0.66 8.73 18.05
C VAL A 314 0.37 8.55 19.17
N GLY A 315 -0.08 8.56 20.43
CA GLY A 315 0.80 8.40 21.59
C GLY A 315 1.49 7.04 21.63
N VAL A 316 0.80 5.99 21.17
CA VAL A 316 1.38 4.65 21.00
C VAL A 316 2.51 4.67 19.96
N THR A 317 2.30 5.33 18.81
CA THR A 317 3.33 5.45 17.77
C THR A 317 4.54 6.23 18.26
N GLN A 318 4.32 7.33 18.98
CA GLN A 318 5.40 8.16 19.55
C GLN A 318 6.22 7.38 20.57
N THR A 319 5.56 6.68 21.49
CA THR A 319 6.22 5.81 22.48
C THR A 319 7.01 4.69 21.80
N PHE A 320 6.44 4.09 20.75
CA PHE A 320 7.12 3.07 19.96
C PHE A 320 8.39 3.64 19.31
N LEU A 321 8.32 4.80 18.66
CA LEU A 321 9.47 5.47 18.04
C LEU A 321 10.56 5.83 19.05
N ASP A 322 10.19 6.37 20.21
CA ASP A 322 11.14 6.66 21.30
C ASP A 322 11.83 5.38 21.79
N SER A 323 11.11 4.26 21.81
CA SER A 323 11.69 2.96 22.17
C SER A 323 12.70 2.43 21.15
N LEU A 324 12.63 2.85 19.88
CA LEU A 324 13.61 2.51 18.85
C LEU A 324 14.88 3.34 19.00
N GLY A 325 14.74 4.65 19.29
CA GLY A 325 15.87 5.54 19.53
C GLY A 325 16.74 5.11 20.71
N ASN A 326 16.16 4.45 21.71
CA ASN A 326 16.85 3.91 22.87
C ASN A 326 17.49 2.52 22.65
N ARG A 327 17.35 1.91 21.46
CA ARG A 327 17.92 0.58 21.12
C ARG A 327 19.21 0.66 20.30
N ASN A 328 19.56 1.84 19.79
CA ASN A 328 20.81 2.12 19.08
C ASN A 328 21.87 2.66 20.03
#